data_AF-A0A7C3EP98-F1
#
_entry.id   AF-A0A7C3EP98-F1
#
_cell.length_a   1.000
_cell.length_b   1.000
_cell.length_c   1.000
_cell.angle_alpha   90.00
_cell.angle_beta   90.00
_cell.angle_gamma   90.00
#
_symmetry.space_group_name_H-M   'P 1'
#
loop_
_entity.id
_entity.type
_entity.pdbx_description
1 polymer ?
#
loop_
_entity_poly.entity_id
_entity_poly.type
_entity_poly.pdbx_seq_one_letter_code
_entity_poly.pdbx_strand_id
1 'polypeptide(L)'
;MQYASRRSRLHAVAVLGVVLALGVVGCGESGSNPPNLPEIQFEVLPQLGGPIRFEILDVRAGGKLFRSLAGREIVATAPFQIFVENAAAPFSMTLRLLDSAPALVRYRLTGTAGPAATVVTESGVPVTIGVPDLAAVPANPEARVDVCAPAPDQSTCSPFDGSGTFGVAFSGTIGDTEITRVLGRASSDERSATTPAVIFFPDPQDTIAAVIRAVDARRLLVQLFLDGRLAGTSVSSGTVVVRKDL
;
A
#
# COMPACT_ATOMS: atom_id res chain seq x y z
N MET A 1 11.39 -35.10 58.12
CA MET A 1 11.95 -34.05 59.00
C MET A 1 12.56 -32.98 58.11
N GLN A 2 12.13 -31.74 58.32
CA GLN A 2 12.64 -30.53 57.68
C GLN A 2 14.12 -30.30 58.05
N TYR A 3 14.93 -29.73 57.16
CA TYR A 3 15.63 -28.46 57.45
C TYR A 3 16.24 -27.85 56.18
N ALA A 4 15.88 -26.59 55.97
CA ALA A 4 16.38 -25.72 54.92
C ALA A 4 17.74 -25.10 55.31
N SER A 5 18.59 -24.75 54.33
CA SER A 5 19.46 -23.56 54.41
C SER A 5 19.91 -23.15 53.00
N ARG A 6 19.47 -21.98 52.51
CA ARG A 6 20.22 -20.69 52.41
C ARG A 6 21.34 -20.72 51.34
N ARG A 7 21.13 -20.10 50.18
CA ARG A 7 21.24 -18.65 49.82
C ARG A 7 22.64 -18.23 49.31
N SER A 8 22.64 -17.88 48.03
CA SER A 8 23.42 -16.84 47.32
C SER A 8 24.95 -16.91 47.26
N ARG A 9 25.50 -16.79 46.04
CA ARG A 9 26.12 -15.54 45.54
C ARG A 9 26.40 -15.63 44.03
N LEU A 10 26.16 -14.50 43.34
CA LEU A 10 26.35 -14.24 41.92
C LEU A 10 27.82 -14.35 41.49
N HIS A 11 28.06 -14.78 40.23
CA HIS A 11 29.02 -14.24 39.23
C HIS A 11 28.43 -14.63 37.84
N ALA A 12 27.88 -13.72 37.02
CA ALA A 12 28.52 -12.74 36.13
C ALA A 12 29.11 -13.34 34.82
N VAL A 13 28.50 -12.92 33.69
CA VAL A 13 29.02 -12.77 32.30
C VAL A 13 28.95 -13.95 31.31
N ALA A 14 27.87 -13.89 30.51
CA ALA A 14 27.70 -14.04 29.06
C ALA A 14 28.79 -14.69 28.16
N VAL A 15 28.36 -15.50 27.17
CA VAL A 15 28.30 -15.16 25.73
C VAL A 15 28.07 -16.43 24.87
N LEU A 16 27.23 -16.27 23.82
CA LEU A 16 27.05 -17.09 22.62
C LEU A 16 26.42 -18.49 22.73
N GLY A 17 25.12 -18.54 22.43
CA GLY A 17 24.50 -19.70 21.82
C GLY A 17 23.66 -19.21 20.63
N VAL A 18 24.27 -19.17 19.45
CA VAL A 18 23.56 -18.98 18.18
C VAL A 18 22.63 -20.17 18.01
N VAL A 19 21.34 -19.98 18.27
CA VAL A 19 20.32 -20.94 17.86
C VAL A 19 20.08 -20.68 16.37
N LEU A 20 20.71 -21.53 15.55
CA LEU A 20 20.31 -21.77 14.17
C LEU A 20 18.85 -22.23 14.19
N ALA A 21 17.92 -21.29 14.01
CA ALA A 21 16.54 -21.62 13.67
C ALA A 21 16.57 -22.21 12.26
N LEU A 22 16.51 -23.54 12.22
CA LEU A 22 16.28 -24.35 11.03
C LEU A 22 15.14 -23.75 10.22
N GLY A 23 15.43 -23.48 8.95
CA GLY A 23 14.51 -22.91 7.99
C GLY A 23 13.21 -23.70 7.94
N VAL A 24 12.14 -23.08 8.40
CA VAL A 24 10.84 -23.35 7.84
C VAL A 24 10.87 -22.68 6.48
N VAL A 25 11.09 -23.49 5.43
CA VAL A 25 10.81 -23.09 4.07
C VAL A 25 9.31 -22.80 4.06
N GLY A 26 8.96 -21.51 4.16
CA GLY A 26 7.61 -21.03 3.95
C GLY A 26 7.25 -21.24 2.49
N CYS A 27 6.83 -22.46 2.15
CA CYS A 27 6.05 -22.69 0.96
C CYS A 27 4.69 -22.01 1.17
N GLY A 28 4.50 -20.86 0.51
CA GLY A 28 3.19 -20.24 0.34
C GLY A 28 2.98 -18.97 1.17
N GLU A 29 3.61 -17.86 0.78
CA GLU A 29 3.10 -16.53 1.11
C GLU A 29 3.02 -15.68 -0.17
N SER A 30 1.79 -15.29 -0.48
CA SER A 30 1.36 -14.32 -1.50
C SER A 30 1.60 -14.69 -2.97
N GLY A 31 0.51 -14.84 -3.72
CA GLY A 31 0.46 -15.02 -5.17
C GLY A 31 1.32 -13.96 -5.86
N SER A 32 2.51 -14.41 -6.23
CA SER A 32 3.67 -13.60 -6.53
C SER A 32 3.58 -13.03 -7.93
N ASN A 33 3.81 -11.71 -8.05
CA ASN A 33 4.51 -11.13 -9.19
C ASN A 33 5.69 -12.08 -9.52
N PRO A 34 6.05 -12.35 -10.80
CA PRO A 34 7.24 -13.14 -11.09
C PRO A 34 8.39 -12.64 -10.21
N PRO A 35 9.16 -13.50 -9.52
CA PRO A 35 10.13 -13.10 -8.49
C PRO A 35 11.23 -12.12 -8.95
N ASN A 36 11.19 -11.69 -10.22
CA ASN A 36 12.12 -10.80 -10.88
C ASN A 36 11.58 -9.39 -11.16
N LEU A 37 10.29 -9.10 -10.91
CA LEU A 37 9.76 -7.74 -11.11
C LEU A 37 9.78 -6.96 -9.79
N PRO A 38 10.63 -5.92 -9.68
CA PRO A 38 10.71 -5.14 -8.45
C PRO A 38 9.42 -4.32 -8.29
N GLU A 39 8.97 -4.18 -7.06
CA GLU A 39 7.75 -3.45 -6.69
C GLU A 39 8.04 -2.65 -5.44
N ILE A 40 7.60 -1.39 -5.42
CA ILE A 40 7.60 -0.57 -4.22
C ILE A 40 6.18 -0.46 -3.68
N GLN A 41 6.03 -0.79 -2.40
CA GLN A 41 4.81 -0.55 -1.65
C GLN A 41 5.04 0.58 -0.63
N PHE A 42 4.14 1.56 -0.60
CA PHE A 42 3.97 2.48 0.52
C PHE A 42 2.63 2.21 1.21
N GLU A 43 2.59 2.37 2.52
CA GLU A 43 1.39 2.21 3.34
C GLU A 43 1.30 3.37 4.33
N VAL A 44 0.17 4.08 4.35
CA VAL A 44 -0.12 5.16 5.30
C VAL A 44 -1.19 4.67 6.27
N LEU A 45 -0.87 4.59 7.57
CA LEU A 45 -1.75 4.07 8.61
C LEU A 45 -2.17 5.17 9.60
N PRO A 46 -3.47 5.32 9.91
CA PRO A 46 -3.92 6.15 11.03
C PRO A 46 -3.43 5.57 12.37
N GLN A 47 -2.92 6.41 13.27
CA GLN A 47 -2.42 5.95 14.59
C GLN A 47 -3.42 6.09 15.75
N LEU A 48 -4.38 7.02 15.66
CA LEU A 48 -5.28 7.36 16.79
C LEU A 48 -6.68 6.73 16.69
N GLY A 49 -6.88 5.73 15.83
CA GLY A 49 -8.17 5.06 15.66
C GLY A 49 -9.29 5.92 15.04
N GLY A 50 -8.98 7.15 14.64
CA GLY A 50 -9.83 8.04 13.86
C GLY A 50 -9.32 8.24 12.43
N PRO A 51 -10.08 8.95 11.57
CA PRO A 51 -9.61 9.31 10.24
C PRO A 51 -8.33 10.16 10.31
N ILE A 52 -7.44 9.96 9.36
CA ILE A 52 -6.34 10.89 9.04
C ILE A 52 -6.63 11.57 7.71
N ARG A 53 -6.25 12.83 7.57
CA ARG A 53 -6.35 13.59 6.32
C ARG A 53 -4.95 13.94 5.84
N PHE A 54 -4.65 13.61 4.59
CA PHE A 54 -3.34 13.86 4.00
C PHE A 54 -3.43 14.08 2.50
N GLU A 55 -2.35 14.58 1.92
CA GLU A 55 -2.14 14.71 0.48
C GLU A 55 -0.84 14.01 0.12
N ILE A 56 -0.81 13.35 -1.05
CA ILE A 56 0.42 12.83 -1.65
C ILE A 56 0.87 13.80 -2.72
N LEU A 57 2.03 14.42 -2.52
CA LEU A 57 2.57 15.45 -3.41
C LEU A 57 3.31 14.85 -4.59
N ASP A 58 4.12 13.82 -4.33
CA ASP A 58 4.79 13.05 -5.36
C ASP A 58 5.16 11.65 -4.85
N VAL A 59 5.19 10.71 -5.78
CA VAL A 59 5.83 9.40 -5.60
C VAL A 59 6.98 9.32 -6.60
N ARG A 60 8.11 8.76 -6.19
CA ARG A 60 9.27 8.49 -7.03
C ARG A 60 9.69 7.05 -6.87
N ALA A 61 9.97 6.38 -7.98
CA ALA A 61 10.54 5.03 -7.95
C ALA A 61 11.14 4.70 -9.32
N GLY A 62 12.25 3.96 -9.35
CA GLY A 62 12.87 3.49 -10.60
C GLY A 62 13.24 4.62 -11.57
N GLY A 63 13.65 5.80 -11.08
CA GLY A 63 13.97 6.96 -11.91
C GLY A 63 12.75 7.70 -12.50
N LYS A 64 11.52 7.31 -12.10
CA LYS A 64 10.27 7.93 -12.54
C LYS A 64 9.65 8.77 -11.43
N LEU A 65 8.91 9.80 -11.82
CA LEU A 65 8.18 10.73 -10.97
C LEU A 65 6.69 10.68 -11.31
N PHE A 66 5.86 10.41 -10.30
CA PHE A 66 4.41 10.32 -10.39
C PHE A 66 3.78 11.47 -9.61
N ARG A 67 2.95 12.28 -10.27
CA ARG A 67 2.26 13.44 -9.67
C ARG A 67 0.76 13.45 -9.92
N SER A 68 0.20 12.38 -10.49
CA SER A 68 -1.23 12.34 -10.80
C SER A 68 -2.13 12.35 -9.55
N LEU A 69 -1.59 12.04 -8.36
CA LEU A 69 -2.25 12.18 -7.06
C LEU A 69 -2.08 13.56 -6.41
N ALA A 70 -1.17 14.40 -6.90
CA ALA A 70 -0.89 15.71 -6.33
C ALA A 70 -2.14 16.61 -6.33
N GLY A 71 -2.32 17.40 -5.28
CA GLY A 71 -3.47 18.28 -5.12
C GLY A 71 -4.74 17.59 -4.64
N ARG A 72 -4.71 16.28 -4.37
CA ARG A 72 -5.88 15.52 -3.90
C ARG A 72 -5.81 15.28 -2.39
N GLU A 73 -6.84 15.71 -1.69
CA GLU A 73 -7.07 15.32 -0.30
C GLU A 73 -7.48 13.84 -0.23
N ILE A 74 -6.85 13.11 0.67
CA ILE A 74 -7.14 11.71 0.99
C ILE A 74 -7.51 11.65 2.47
N VAL A 75 -8.65 11.02 2.78
CA VAL A 75 -9.10 10.77 4.15
C VAL A 75 -9.09 9.28 4.42
N ALA A 76 -8.20 8.78 5.27
CA ALA A 76 -8.07 7.35 5.52
C ALA A 76 -8.50 6.99 6.95
N THR A 77 -9.44 6.05 7.08
CA THR A 77 -9.83 5.42 8.37
C THR A 77 -9.22 4.02 8.54
N ALA A 78 -8.53 3.53 7.51
CA ALA A 78 -7.84 2.26 7.44
C ALA A 78 -6.50 2.49 6.70
N PRO A 79 -5.56 1.54 6.68
CA PRO A 79 -4.33 1.67 5.88
C PRO A 79 -4.61 2.14 4.45
N PHE A 80 -3.85 3.08 3.89
CA PHE A 80 -3.94 3.48 2.49
C PHE A 80 -2.69 2.99 1.77
N GLN A 81 -2.85 2.24 0.68
CA GLN A 81 -1.74 1.56 0.02
C GLN A 81 -1.44 2.18 -1.34
N ILE A 82 -0.15 2.30 -1.65
CA ILE A 82 0.34 2.74 -2.95
C ILE A 82 1.35 1.71 -3.44
N PHE A 83 1.17 1.27 -4.68
CA PHE A 83 2.06 0.35 -5.34
C PHE A 83 2.64 1.00 -6.59
N VAL A 84 3.92 0.80 -6.83
CA VAL A 84 4.57 1.12 -8.11
C VAL A 84 5.12 -0.19 -8.69
N GLU A 85 4.54 -0.63 -9.80
CA GLU A 85 4.97 -1.82 -10.52
C GLU A 85 6.29 -1.58 -11.24
N ASN A 86 7.08 -2.65 -11.40
CA ASN A 86 8.37 -2.64 -12.10
C ASN A 86 9.32 -1.52 -11.63
N ALA A 87 9.30 -1.23 -10.33
CA ALA A 87 10.02 -0.11 -9.75
C ALA A 87 11.05 -0.57 -8.73
N ALA A 88 12.26 -0.05 -8.86
CA ALA A 88 13.39 -0.32 -7.97
C ALA A 88 13.82 0.95 -7.21
N ALA A 89 14.79 0.80 -6.30
CA ALA A 89 15.45 1.93 -5.66
C ALA A 89 16.27 2.75 -6.69
N PRO A 90 16.46 4.06 -6.47
CA PRO A 90 15.88 4.90 -5.40
C PRO A 90 14.36 5.05 -5.48
N PHE A 91 13.71 5.19 -4.32
CA PHE A 91 12.26 5.36 -4.21
C PHE A 91 11.90 6.29 -3.04
N SER A 92 10.85 7.08 -3.19
CA SER A 92 10.33 7.91 -2.11
C SER A 92 8.86 8.28 -2.31
N MET A 93 8.19 8.62 -1.22
CA MET A 93 6.89 9.29 -1.24
C MET A 93 6.98 10.57 -0.44
N THR A 94 6.51 11.68 -1.02
CA THR A 94 6.31 12.93 -0.29
C THR A 94 4.83 13.09 0.02
N LEU A 95 4.51 13.21 1.31
CA LEU A 95 3.15 13.45 1.76
C LEU A 95 3.07 14.69 2.65
N ARG A 96 1.88 15.24 2.79
CA ARG A 96 1.57 16.32 3.73
C ARG A 96 0.34 15.96 4.53
N LEU A 97 0.44 15.93 5.85
CA LEU A 97 -0.74 15.81 6.71
C LEU A 97 -1.55 17.10 6.65
N LEU A 98 -2.87 16.97 6.63
CA LEU A 98 -3.82 18.09 6.56
C LEU A 98 -4.53 18.32 7.89
N ASP A 99 -4.40 17.39 8.83
CA ASP A 99 -4.85 17.51 10.21
C ASP A 99 -3.72 17.18 11.20
N SER A 100 -4.00 17.26 12.49
CA SER A 100 -3.03 16.99 13.56
C SER A 100 -2.96 15.50 13.94
N ALA A 101 -3.71 14.62 13.27
CA ALA A 101 -3.69 13.20 13.59
C ALA A 101 -2.42 12.56 12.99
N PRO A 102 -1.57 11.91 13.81
CA PRO A 102 -0.33 11.34 13.32
C PRO A 102 -0.60 10.13 12.42
N ALA A 103 0.25 9.98 11.40
CA ALA A 103 0.25 8.85 10.48
C ALA A 103 1.53 8.04 10.65
N LEU A 104 1.41 6.72 10.72
CA LEU A 104 2.55 5.82 10.54
C LEU A 104 2.66 5.49 9.06
N VAL A 105 3.80 5.76 8.47
CA VAL A 105 4.06 5.45 7.07
C VAL A 105 5.09 4.35 7.00
N ARG A 106 4.76 3.30 6.26
CA ARG A 106 5.61 2.14 6.01
C ARG A 106 5.95 2.08 4.53
N TYR A 107 7.13 1.58 4.23
CA TYR A 107 7.50 1.27 2.85
C TYR A 107 8.29 -0.03 2.78
N ARG A 108 8.16 -0.74 1.66
CA ARG A 108 8.85 -2.00 1.40
C ARG A 108 9.14 -2.12 -0.10
N LEU A 109 10.35 -2.56 -0.43
CA LEU A 109 10.69 -3.10 -1.75
C LEU A 109 10.45 -4.61 -1.72
N THR A 110 9.74 -5.14 -2.72
CA THR A 110 9.51 -6.58 -2.83
C THR A 110 10.84 -7.35 -2.85
N GLY A 111 10.91 -8.47 -2.12
CA GLY A 111 12.13 -9.25 -1.94
C GLY A 111 13.11 -8.73 -0.87
N THR A 112 12.80 -7.64 -0.16
CA THR A 112 13.63 -7.12 0.94
C THR A 112 13.05 -7.41 2.33
N ALA A 113 13.91 -7.44 3.35
CA ALA A 113 13.51 -7.75 4.72
C ALA A 113 12.82 -6.56 5.40
N GLY A 114 11.53 -6.74 5.73
CA GLY A 114 10.73 -5.86 6.60
C GLY A 114 10.42 -4.47 6.02
N PRO A 115 9.24 -3.88 6.31
CA PRO A 115 9.00 -2.50 5.95
C PRO A 115 9.77 -1.57 6.89
N ALA A 116 10.48 -0.59 6.33
CA ALA A 116 10.92 0.55 7.11
C ALA A 116 9.72 1.43 7.42
N ALA A 117 9.73 2.11 8.57
CA ALA A 117 8.60 2.85 9.08
C ALA A 117 9.00 4.22 9.61
N THR A 118 8.13 5.21 9.45
CA THR A 118 8.32 6.58 9.93
C THR A 118 6.99 7.12 10.43
N VAL A 119 6.99 7.73 11.61
CA VAL A 119 5.80 8.42 12.13
C VAL A 119 5.85 9.87 11.70
N VAL A 120 4.80 10.32 11.03
CA VAL A 120 4.59 11.72 10.65
C VAL A 120 3.59 12.33 11.62
N THR A 121 3.99 13.42 12.28
CA THR A 121 3.18 14.07 13.33
C THR A 121 2.87 15.53 13.04
N GLU A 122 3.62 16.15 12.12
CA GLU A 122 3.50 17.58 11.84
C GLU A 122 2.49 17.83 10.72
N SER A 123 1.50 18.68 11.01
CA SER A 123 0.46 19.07 10.05
C SER A 123 0.96 20.19 9.13
N GLY A 124 0.57 20.15 7.86
CA GLY A 124 0.87 21.19 6.87
C GLY A 124 2.30 21.15 6.31
N VAL A 125 3.20 20.37 6.89
CA VAL A 125 4.59 20.25 6.44
C VAL A 125 4.76 19.04 5.52
N PRO A 126 5.30 19.23 4.29
CA PRO A 126 5.69 18.12 3.43
C PRO A 126 6.80 17.28 4.06
N VAL A 127 6.60 15.96 4.11
CA VAL A 127 7.57 14.99 4.60
C VAL A 127 7.85 13.97 3.51
N THR A 128 9.12 13.85 3.12
CA THR A 128 9.60 12.83 2.16
C THR A 128 10.10 11.61 2.91
N ILE A 129 9.62 10.44 2.51
CA ILE A 129 9.91 9.15 3.13
C ILE A 129 10.50 8.22 2.09
N GLY A 130 11.62 7.58 2.43
CA GLY A 130 12.43 6.77 1.49
C GLY A 130 13.70 7.50 1.07
N VAL A 131 14.30 7.06 -0.04
CA VAL A 131 15.50 7.63 -0.64
C VAL A 131 15.13 8.20 -2.02
N PRO A 132 14.91 9.51 -2.16
CA PRO A 132 14.44 10.08 -3.41
C PRO A 132 15.52 10.02 -4.50
N ASP A 133 15.08 9.77 -5.73
CA ASP A 133 15.88 10.12 -6.90
C ASP A 133 15.75 11.62 -7.17
N LEU A 134 16.87 12.34 -7.15
CA LEU A 134 16.89 13.77 -7.45
C LEU A 134 16.80 14.06 -8.96
N ALA A 135 17.06 13.07 -9.81
CA ALA A 135 17.06 13.18 -11.26
C ALA A 135 15.84 12.52 -11.93
N ALA A 136 14.84 12.09 -11.15
CA ALA A 136 13.64 11.43 -11.70
C ALA A 136 12.89 12.30 -12.72
N VAL A 137 12.43 11.66 -13.78
CA VAL A 137 11.62 12.28 -14.85
C VAL A 137 10.15 11.84 -14.74
N PRO A 138 9.18 12.63 -15.23
CA PRO A 138 7.78 12.21 -15.23
C PRO A 138 7.57 10.84 -15.90
N ALA A 139 6.76 9.99 -15.28
CA ALA A 139 6.28 8.76 -15.94
C ALA A 139 5.36 9.14 -17.11
N ASN A 140 5.67 8.63 -18.31
CA ASN A 140 4.85 8.82 -19.52
C ASN A 140 5.24 7.75 -20.56
N PRO A 141 4.30 6.89 -21.02
CA PRO A 141 2.89 6.83 -20.60
C PRO A 141 2.73 6.33 -19.15
N GLU A 142 1.94 7.01 -18.32
CA GLU A 142 1.59 6.57 -16.95
C GLU A 142 0.18 5.98 -16.97
N ALA A 143 0.01 4.73 -16.54
CA ALA A 143 -1.31 4.21 -16.16
C ALA A 143 -1.42 4.12 -14.64
N ARG A 144 -2.55 4.55 -14.11
CA ARG A 144 -2.84 4.49 -12.67
C ARG A 144 -4.23 3.93 -12.45
N VAL A 145 -4.33 2.95 -11.56
CA VAL A 145 -5.61 2.36 -11.16
C VAL A 145 -5.88 2.69 -9.69
N ASP A 146 -7.00 3.35 -9.44
CA ASP A 146 -7.51 3.64 -8.10
C ASP A 146 -8.62 2.62 -7.78
N VAL A 147 -8.54 1.97 -6.62
CA VAL A 147 -9.54 0.99 -6.17
C VAL A 147 -10.02 1.33 -4.77
N CYS A 148 -11.33 1.38 -4.59
CA CYS A 148 -11.96 1.68 -3.30
C CYS A 148 -13.37 1.09 -3.18
N ALA A 149 -13.90 1.08 -1.96
CA ALA A 149 -15.29 0.76 -1.65
C ALA A 149 -15.99 2.03 -1.12
N PRO A 150 -16.53 2.90 -1.99
CA PRO A 150 -17.11 4.18 -1.58
C PRO A 150 -18.42 4.00 -0.79
N ALA A 151 -18.81 5.01 -0.04
CA ALA A 151 -20.16 5.09 0.54
C ALA A 151 -21.23 5.13 -0.58
N PRO A 152 -22.50 4.74 -0.31
CA PRO A 152 -23.54 4.60 -1.33
C PRO A 152 -23.81 5.84 -2.21
N ASP A 153 -23.46 7.03 -1.72
CA ASP A 153 -23.62 8.35 -2.33
C ASP A 153 -22.33 8.94 -2.94
N GLN A 154 -21.20 8.23 -2.83
CA GLN A 154 -19.90 8.67 -3.36
C GLN A 154 -19.67 8.16 -4.79
N SER A 155 -19.19 9.06 -5.66
CA SER A 155 -18.92 8.79 -7.09
C SER A 155 -17.43 8.75 -7.45
N THR A 156 -16.54 8.95 -6.48
CA THR A 156 -15.08 8.93 -6.66
C THR A 156 -14.42 8.14 -5.55
N CYS A 157 -13.19 7.69 -5.75
CA CYS A 157 -12.39 7.09 -4.66
C CYS A 157 -11.90 8.10 -3.63
N SER A 158 -12.54 9.27 -3.55
CA SER A 158 -12.30 10.31 -2.56
C SER A 158 -13.33 10.18 -1.42
N PRO A 159 -12.92 9.73 -0.23
CA PRO A 159 -13.78 9.54 0.94
C PRO A 159 -14.25 10.88 1.53
N PHE A 160 -15.49 11.30 1.28
CA PHE A 160 -16.12 12.45 1.95
C PHE A 160 -17.50 12.03 2.45
N ASP A 161 -17.64 11.73 3.75
CA ASP A 161 -18.64 12.43 4.59
C ASP A 161 -18.50 12.09 6.10
N GLY A 162 -17.45 11.39 6.54
CA GLY A 162 -17.25 11.11 7.97
C GLY A 162 -18.28 10.15 8.58
N SER A 163 -19.13 9.51 7.77
CA SER A 163 -19.92 8.36 8.20
C SER A 163 -19.05 7.11 8.15
N GLY A 164 -18.71 6.57 9.32
CA GLY A 164 -17.76 5.47 9.45
C GLY A 164 -18.18 4.24 8.65
N THR A 165 -17.46 3.93 7.56
CA THR A 165 -17.02 2.58 7.17
C THR A 165 -16.27 2.66 5.84
N PHE A 166 -14.98 2.99 5.88
CA PHE A 166 -14.10 2.81 4.73
C PHE A 166 -13.44 1.43 4.76
N GLY A 167 -13.51 0.74 3.63
CA GLY A 167 -12.77 -0.48 3.35
C GLY A 167 -13.54 -1.76 3.58
N VAL A 168 -14.41 -2.12 2.64
CA VAL A 168 -14.66 -3.55 2.44
C VAL A 168 -13.40 -4.11 1.79
N ALA A 169 -12.88 -5.19 2.34
CA ALA A 169 -11.84 -5.95 1.66
C ALA A 169 -12.29 -6.23 0.23
N PHE A 170 -11.42 -5.99 -0.73
CA PHE A 170 -11.62 -6.47 -2.10
C PHE A 170 -10.52 -7.45 -2.44
N SER A 171 -10.80 -8.33 -3.39
CA SER A 171 -9.81 -9.22 -3.96
C SER A 171 -9.95 -9.25 -5.47
N GLY A 172 -8.88 -9.61 -6.17
CA GLY A 172 -8.90 -9.65 -7.62
C GLY A 172 -7.51 -9.53 -8.21
N THR A 173 -7.45 -9.14 -9.47
CA THR A 173 -6.20 -8.99 -10.22
C THR A 173 -6.19 -7.66 -10.95
N ILE A 174 -5.06 -6.98 -10.97
CA ILE A 174 -4.80 -5.80 -11.79
C ILE A 174 -3.47 -5.99 -12.49
N GLY A 175 -3.41 -5.65 -13.75
CA GLY A 175 -2.20 -5.84 -14.51
C GLY A 175 -2.25 -5.22 -15.88
N ASP A 176 -1.13 -5.37 -16.56
CA ASP A 176 -1.05 -5.26 -18.01
C ASP A 176 -0.75 -6.62 -18.65
N THR A 177 -0.28 -6.65 -19.89
CA THR A 177 0.08 -7.90 -20.58
C THR A 177 1.32 -8.58 -20.00
N GLU A 178 2.17 -7.88 -19.26
CA GLU A 178 3.42 -8.41 -18.69
C GLU A 178 3.33 -8.65 -17.18
N ILE A 179 2.60 -7.79 -16.47
CA ILE A 179 2.56 -7.73 -15.02
C ILE A 179 1.14 -7.98 -14.56
N THR A 180 0.94 -8.93 -13.64
CA THR A 180 -0.35 -9.12 -12.96
C THR A 180 -0.15 -9.13 -11.46
N ARG A 181 -0.67 -8.11 -10.79
CA ARG A 181 -0.82 -8.05 -9.34
C ARG A 181 -2.11 -8.75 -8.92
N VAL A 182 -2.01 -9.61 -7.92
CA VAL A 182 -3.17 -10.05 -7.15
C VAL A 182 -3.41 -9.03 -6.02
N LEU A 183 -4.61 -8.46 -6.00
CA LEU A 183 -5.11 -7.68 -4.86
C LEU A 183 -5.95 -8.61 -3.99
N GLY A 184 -5.92 -8.43 -2.67
CA GLY A 184 -6.77 -9.21 -1.77
C GLY A 184 -6.02 -10.14 -0.81
N ARG A 185 -6.87 -10.79 0.00
CA ARG A 185 -6.58 -11.64 1.15
C ARG A 185 -5.40 -12.61 0.94
N ALA A 186 -4.25 -12.32 1.55
CA ALA A 186 -3.05 -13.17 1.52
C ALA A 186 -2.99 -14.25 2.62
N SER A 187 -4.04 -14.46 3.43
CA SER A 187 -4.13 -15.61 4.34
C SER A 187 -5.54 -15.85 4.88
N SER A 188 -5.79 -17.01 5.49
CA SER A 188 -7.02 -17.35 6.20
C SER A 188 -7.38 -16.43 7.36
N ASP A 189 -6.47 -15.55 7.81
CA ASP A 189 -6.74 -14.59 8.88
C ASP A 189 -7.52 -13.38 8.34
N GLU A 190 -8.73 -13.19 8.87
CA GLU A 190 -9.70 -12.12 8.54
C GLU A 190 -9.21 -10.69 8.81
N ARG A 191 -7.96 -10.51 9.24
CA ARG A 191 -7.42 -9.20 9.63
C ARG A 191 -6.64 -8.45 8.55
N SER A 192 -6.26 -9.09 7.44
CA SER A 192 -5.69 -8.41 6.27
C SER A 192 -6.77 -8.08 5.25
N ALA A 193 -7.61 -7.10 5.57
CA ALA A 193 -8.50 -6.48 4.59
C ALA A 193 -7.63 -5.63 3.64
N THR A 194 -7.69 -5.89 2.33
CA THR A 194 -7.10 -4.97 1.36
C THR A 194 -7.90 -3.69 1.38
N THR A 195 -7.24 -2.63 1.82
CA THR A 195 -7.75 -1.28 1.99
C THR A 195 -7.57 -0.48 0.70
N PRO A 196 -8.05 0.77 0.59
CA PRO A 196 -7.96 1.53 -0.65
C PRO A 196 -6.53 1.54 -1.19
N ALA A 197 -6.40 1.28 -2.49
CA ALA A 197 -5.11 1.11 -3.14
C ALA A 197 -5.04 1.98 -4.40
N VAL A 198 -3.86 2.57 -4.62
CA VAL A 198 -3.48 3.17 -5.88
C VAL A 198 -2.31 2.37 -6.45
N ILE A 199 -2.41 1.95 -7.71
CA ILE A 199 -1.38 1.18 -8.39
C ILE A 199 -0.90 1.98 -9.60
N PHE A 200 0.40 2.23 -9.67
CA PHE A 200 1.07 2.88 -10.79
C PHE A 200 1.77 1.87 -11.68
N PHE A 201 1.57 2.02 -12.99
CA PHE A 201 2.28 1.35 -14.06
C PHE A 201 3.06 2.42 -14.83
N PRO A 202 4.39 2.56 -14.61
CA PRO A 202 5.19 3.64 -15.19
C PRO A 202 5.37 3.59 -16.69
N ASP A 203 5.24 2.40 -17.26
CA ASP A 203 5.43 2.11 -18.69
C ASP A 203 4.47 0.94 -19.06
N PRO A 204 3.14 1.15 -19.06
CA PRO A 204 2.15 0.09 -19.20
C PRO A 204 2.17 -0.51 -20.62
N GLN A 205 2.04 -1.83 -20.73
CA GLN A 205 2.13 -2.56 -22.00
C GLN A 205 0.75 -2.95 -22.55
N ASP A 206 0.52 -2.77 -23.85
CA ASP A 206 -0.65 -3.17 -24.69
C ASP A 206 -2.07 -2.90 -24.15
N THR A 207 -2.40 -3.41 -22.95
CA THR A 207 -3.70 -3.37 -22.31
C THR A 207 -3.53 -3.31 -20.80
N ILE A 208 -4.18 -2.35 -20.13
CA ILE A 208 -4.38 -2.40 -18.68
C ILE A 208 -5.74 -3.02 -18.37
N ALA A 209 -5.76 -4.03 -17.50
CA ALA A 209 -6.96 -4.70 -17.07
C ALA A 209 -7.00 -4.88 -15.54
N ALA A 210 -8.18 -4.68 -14.96
CA ALA A 210 -8.48 -4.94 -13.56
C ALA A 210 -9.75 -5.76 -13.45
N VAL A 211 -9.72 -6.84 -12.68
CA VAL A 211 -10.88 -7.66 -12.31
C VAL A 211 -10.92 -7.72 -10.79
N ILE A 212 -11.77 -6.89 -10.18
CA ILE A 212 -11.86 -6.72 -8.72
C ILE A 212 -13.23 -7.16 -8.23
N ARG A 213 -13.26 -7.88 -7.12
CA ARG A 213 -14.45 -8.40 -6.48
C ARG A 213 -14.56 -7.85 -5.07
N ALA A 214 -15.76 -7.38 -4.71
CA ALA A 214 -16.10 -6.99 -3.35
C ALA A 214 -16.20 -8.25 -2.49
N VAL A 215 -15.65 -8.23 -1.28
CA VAL A 215 -15.80 -9.36 -0.34
C VAL A 215 -17.20 -9.38 0.31
N ASP A 216 -17.91 -8.24 0.32
CA ASP A 216 -19.30 -8.14 0.74
C ASP A 216 -20.20 -7.52 -0.36
N ALA A 217 -21.47 -7.23 -0.04
CA ALA A 217 -22.43 -6.68 -1.00
C ALA A 217 -22.29 -5.17 -1.25
N ARG A 218 -21.25 -4.50 -0.73
CA ARG A 218 -21.07 -3.06 -0.95
C ARG A 218 -20.48 -2.77 -2.32
N ARG A 219 -20.72 -1.53 -2.79
CA ARG A 219 -20.23 -1.06 -4.08
C ARG A 219 -18.72 -0.88 -4.04
N LEU A 220 -18.04 -1.43 -5.04
CA LEU A 220 -16.67 -1.08 -5.39
C LEU A 220 -16.68 -0.08 -6.52
N LEU A 221 -15.68 0.80 -6.50
CA LEU A 221 -15.35 1.73 -7.55
C LEU A 221 -13.90 1.50 -7.97
N VAL A 222 -13.70 1.32 -9.27
CA VAL A 222 -12.39 1.22 -9.91
C VAL A 222 -12.29 2.32 -10.94
N GLN A 223 -11.23 3.12 -10.86
CA GLN A 223 -10.96 4.21 -11.79
C GLN A 223 -9.61 4.01 -12.46
N LEU A 224 -9.58 4.05 -13.79
CA LEU A 224 -8.36 4.03 -14.59
C LEU A 224 -8.03 5.45 -15.03
N PHE A 225 -6.82 5.87 -14.77
CA PHE A 225 -6.23 7.10 -15.27
C PHE A 225 -5.10 6.77 -16.24
N LEU A 226 -5.03 7.51 -17.35
CA LEU A 226 -3.91 7.50 -18.30
C LEU A 226 -3.35 8.93 -18.36
N ASP A 227 -2.06 9.08 -18.09
CA ASP A 227 -1.35 10.37 -18.06
C ASP A 227 -2.09 11.43 -17.21
N GLY A 228 -2.57 11.01 -16.04
CA GLY A 228 -3.32 11.83 -15.09
C GLY A 228 -4.77 12.15 -15.48
N ARG A 229 -5.27 11.66 -16.63
CA ARG A 229 -6.65 11.84 -17.09
C ARG A 229 -7.48 10.60 -16.85
N LEU A 230 -8.71 10.77 -16.38
CA LEU A 230 -9.65 9.67 -16.20
C LEU A 230 -9.98 9.04 -17.57
N ALA A 231 -9.57 7.80 -17.77
CA ALA A 231 -9.78 7.03 -18.99
C ALA A 231 -10.93 6.02 -18.88
N GLY A 232 -11.27 5.60 -17.65
CA GLY A 232 -12.37 4.69 -17.39
C GLY A 232 -12.80 4.68 -15.94
N THR A 233 -14.08 4.42 -15.71
CA THR A 233 -14.67 4.25 -14.38
C THR A 233 -15.63 3.07 -14.43
N SER A 234 -15.59 2.21 -13.41
CA SER A 234 -16.53 1.11 -13.27
C SER A 234 -16.95 0.95 -11.81
N VAL A 235 -18.25 0.74 -11.58
CA VAL A 235 -18.85 0.64 -10.24
C VAL A 235 -19.77 -0.58 -10.21
N SER A 236 -19.57 -1.46 -9.24
CA SER A 236 -20.42 -2.66 -9.06
C SER A 236 -20.37 -3.16 -7.62
N SER A 237 -21.45 -3.76 -7.15
CA SER A 237 -21.52 -4.45 -5.84
C SER A 237 -21.05 -5.91 -5.88
N GLY A 238 -20.46 -6.33 -7.00
CA GLY A 238 -19.98 -7.69 -7.22
C GLY A 238 -18.58 -7.70 -7.82
N THR A 239 -18.48 -8.13 -9.07
CA THR A 239 -17.24 -8.04 -9.84
C THR A 239 -17.24 -6.77 -10.69
N VAL A 240 -16.17 -6.01 -10.58
CA VAL A 240 -15.84 -4.84 -11.39
C VAL A 240 -14.75 -5.25 -12.36
N VAL A 241 -14.99 -5.00 -13.65
CA VAL A 241 -13.97 -5.17 -14.69
C VAL A 241 -13.70 -3.82 -15.31
N VAL A 242 -12.42 -3.46 -15.39
CA VAL A 242 -11.93 -2.32 -16.17
C VAL A 242 -10.90 -2.86 -17.14
N ARG A 243 -11.01 -2.48 -18.41
CA ARG A 243 -10.04 -2.83 -19.44
C ARG A 243 -9.87 -1.65 -20.37
N LYS A 244 -8.62 -1.37 -20.75
CA LYS A 244 -8.29 -0.35 -21.73
C LYS A 244 -7.08 -0.80 -22.53
N ASP A 245 -7.25 -0.85 -23.84
CA ASP A 245 -6.14 -0.99 -24.78
C ASP A 245 -5.45 0.38 -24.92
N LEU A 246 -4.11 0.40 -24.96
CA LEU A 246 -3.25 1.57 -24.83
C LEU A 246 -2.76 2.13 -26.18
#